data_AF-A0A0M0JA03-F1
#
_entry.id   AF-A0A0M0JA03-F1
#
_cell.length_a   1.000
_cell.length_b   1.000
_cell.length_c   1.000
_cell.angle_alpha   90.00
_cell.angle_beta   90.00
_cell.angle_gamma   90.00
#
_symmetry.space_group_name_H-M   'P 1'
#
loop_
_entity.id
_entity.type
_entity.pdbx_description
1 polymer ?
#
loop_
_entity_poly.entity_id
_entity_poly.type
_entity_poly.pdbx_seq_one_letter_code
_entity_poly.pdbx_strand_id
1 'polypeptide(L)'
;MTSTTELKNSIQMKLEQTGEYDRLKEHLRQKLIDCGWRDRLKEHTMELIRSKGDTTMTVEQLTQEIIPRGRGTVPDEIKQELLQRIRRFAEQQS
;
A
#
# COMPACT_ATOMS: atom_id res chain seq x y z
N MET A 1 -12.94 -21.54 20.29
CA MET A 1 -11.86 -21.47 19.28
C MET A 1 -12.03 -20.16 18.58
N THR A 2 -11.12 -19.21 18.75
CA THR A 2 -11.16 -17.93 18.05
C THR A 2 -10.95 -18.17 16.57
N SER A 3 -11.87 -17.70 15.74
CA SER A 3 -11.77 -17.81 14.29
C SER A 3 -10.62 -16.91 13.77
N THR A 4 -9.99 -17.30 12.67
CA THR A 4 -8.91 -16.52 12.02
C THR A 4 -9.33 -15.08 11.73
N THR A 5 -10.62 -14.86 11.44
CA THR A 5 -11.21 -13.54 11.22
C THR A 5 -11.23 -12.70 12.50
N GLU A 6 -11.62 -13.28 13.63
CA GLU A 6 -11.61 -12.59 14.93
C GLU A 6 -10.19 -12.21 15.35
N LEU A 7 -9.21 -13.10 15.12
CA LEU A 7 -7.80 -12.80 15.40
C LEU A 7 -7.30 -11.64 14.53
N LYS A 8 -7.60 -11.65 13.22
CA LYS A 8 -7.24 -10.56 12.31
C LYS A 8 -7.85 -9.23 12.74
N ASN A 9 -9.13 -9.23 13.11
CA ASN A 9 -9.82 -8.02 13.56
C ASN A 9 -9.25 -7.51 14.89
N SER A 10 -8.91 -8.40 15.82
CA SER A 10 -8.26 -8.04 17.09
C SER A 10 -6.92 -7.35 16.86
N ILE A 11 -6.08 -7.89 15.96
CA ILE A 11 -4.79 -7.29 15.61
C ILE A 11 -5.00 -5.92 14.93
N GLN A 12 -5.95 -5.82 14.00
CA GLN A 12 -6.27 -4.55 13.33
C GLN A 12 -6.68 -3.47 14.33
N MET A 13 -7.57 -3.77 15.29
CA MET A 13 -7.96 -2.81 16.33
C MET A 13 -6.76 -2.37 17.18
N LYS A 14 -5.86 -3.29 17.56
CA LYS A 14 -4.66 -2.94 18.32
C LYS A 14 -3.71 -2.06 17.52
N LEU A 15 -3.54 -2.32 16.22
CA LEU A 15 -2.73 -1.48 15.33
C LEU A 15 -3.28 -0.05 15.26
N GLU A 16 -4.60 0.11 15.19
CA GLU A 16 -5.27 1.42 15.17
C GLU A 16 -5.14 2.14 16.52
N GLN A 17 -5.48 1.47 17.63
CA GLN A 17 -5.47 2.07 18.97
C GLN A 17 -4.09 2.53 19.43
N THR A 18 -3.04 1.84 19.00
CA THR A 18 -1.64 2.17 19.35
C THR A 18 -1.02 3.20 18.42
N GLY A 19 -1.71 3.58 17.33
CA GLY A 19 -1.17 4.40 16.26
C GLY A 19 -0.12 3.69 15.39
N GLU A 20 0.09 2.39 15.60
CA GLU A 20 1.05 1.61 14.80
C GLU A 20 0.59 1.48 13.35
N TYR A 21 -0.72 1.46 13.10
CA TYR A 21 -1.25 1.47 11.73
C TYR A 21 -0.73 2.66 10.92
N ASP A 22 -0.80 3.88 11.47
CA ASP A 22 -0.34 5.08 10.79
C ASP A 22 1.19 5.09 10.63
N ARG A 23 1.93 4.56 11.62
CA ARG A 23 3.40 4.40 11.51
C ARG A 23 3.78 3.44 10.39
N LEU A 24 3.10 2.30 10.28
CA LEU A 24 3.32 1.33 9.21
C LEU A 24 2.96 1.90 7.84
N LYS A 25 1.87 2.70 7.77
CA LYS A 25 1.46 3.41 6.55
C LYS A 25 2.50 4.43 6.10
N GLU A 26 3.03 5.25 7.01
CA GLU A 26 4.07 6.21 6.70
C GLU A 26 5.38 5.53 6.32
N HIS A 27 5.75 4.47 7.04
CA HIS A 27 6.91 3.64 6.70
C HIS A 27 6.82 3.06 5.29
N LEU A 28 5.67 2.48 4.92
CA LEU A 28 5.43 1.99 3.56
C LEU A 28 5.53 3.12 2.53
N ARG A 29 4.93 4.28 2.81
CA ARG A 29 4.99 5.46 1.94
C ARG A 29 6.44 5.87 1.68
N GLN A 30 7.26 5.97 2.72
CA GLN A 30 8.66 6.35 2.60
C GLN A 30 9.43 5.33 1.75
N LYS A 31 9.25 4.02 2.00
CA LYS A 31 9.90 2.97 1.22
C LYS A 31 9.54 3.00 -0.27
N LEU A 32 8.28 3.28 -0.59
CA LEU A 32 7.82 3.43 -1.98
C LEU A 32 8.36 4.69 -2.66
N ILE A 33 8.67 5.74 -1.90
CA ILE A 33 9.36 6.93 -2.41
C ILE A 33 10.84 6.60 -2.64
N ASP A 34 11.52 6.05 -1.64
CA ASP A 34 12.97 5.79 -1.67
C ASP A 34 13.38 4.81 -2.78
N CYS A 35 12.55 3.80 -3.05
CA CYS A 35 12.82 2.85 -4.14
C CYS A 35 12.40 3.37 -5.52
N GLY A 36 11.92 4.62 -5.60
CA GLY A 36 11.46 5.28 -6.83
C GLY A 36 10.14 4.75 -7.39
N TRP A 37 9.38 3.92 -6.64
CA TRP A 37 8.10 3.38 -7.11
C TRP A 37 7.09 4.49 -7.40
N ARG A 38 7.02 5.50 -6.52
CA ARG A 38 6.10 6.64 -6.70
C ARG A 38 6.36 7.37 -8.02
N ASP A 39 7.63 7.61 -8.32
CA ASP A 39 8.02 8.40 -9.48
C ASP A 39 7.81 7.62 -10.78
N ARG A 40 8.11 6.31 -10.80
CA ARG A 40 7.78 5.42 -11.93
C ARG A 40 6.28 5.33 -12.19
N LEU A 41 5.46 5.23 -11.12
CA LEU A 41 4.01 5.20 -11.28
C LEU A 41 3.47 6.53 -11.81
N LYS A 42 4.02 7.66 -11.36
CA LYS A 42 3.69 8.99 -11.86
C LYS A 42 4.05 9.14 -13.34
N GLU A 43 5.24 8.72 -13.74
CA GLU A 43 5.69 8.75 -15.15
C GLU A 43 4.73 7.96 -16.03
N HIS A 44 4.41 6.73 -15.66
CA HIS A 44 3.43 5.92 -16.38
C HIS A 44 2.04 6.56 -16.46
N THR A 45 1.59 7.17 -15.36
CA THR A 45 0.32 7.90 -15.32
C THR A 45 0.32 9.05 -16.34
N MET A 46 1.43 9.79 -16.46
CA MET A 46 1.58 10.86 -17.45
C MET A 46 1.61 10.34 -18.89
N GLU A 47 2.26 9.20 -19.12
CA GLU A 47 2.25 8.53 -20.44
C GLU A 47 0.83 8.14 -20.85
N LEU A 48 0.05 7.54 -19.94
CA LEU A 48 -1.34 7.16 -20.20
C LEU A 48 -2.21 8.37 -20.58
N ILE A 49 -2.07 9.48 -19.85
CA ILE A 49 -2.78 10.72 -20.15
C ILE A 49 -2.41 11.23 -21.55
N ARG A 50 -1.10 11.23 -21.88
CA ARG A 50 -0.62 11.67 -23.20
C ARG A 50 -1.08 10.74 -24.33
N SER A 51 -1.04 9.42 -24.12
CA SER A 51 -1.37 8.44 -25.15
C SER A 51 -2.85 8.41 -25.48
N LYS A 52 -3.72 8.69 -24.50
CA LYS A 52 -5.16 8.71 -24.72
C LYS A 52 -5.66 9.96 -25.43
N GLY A 53 -4.85 11.01 -25.48
CA GLY A 53 -5.11 12.21 -26.28
C GLY A 53 -6.33 13.03 -25.86
N ASP A 54 -7.05 12.63 -24.81
CA ASP A 54 -8.41 13.10 -24.55
C ASP A 54 -8.53 13.84 -23.21
N THR A 55 -9.12 15.03 -23.26
CA THR A 55 -9.41 15.92 -22.13
C THR A 55 -10.53 15.42 -21.20
N THR A 56 -11.08 14.23 -21.47
CA THR A 56 -12.31 13.70 -20.84
C THR A 56 -12.05 12.60 -19.82
N MET A 57 -10.83 12.07 -19.72
CA MET A 57 -10.54 11.01 -18.75
C MET A 57 -10.69 11.52 -17.33
N THR A 58 -11.60 10.90 -16.57
CA THR A 58 -11.82 11.27 -15.17
C THR A 58 -10.70 10.72 -14.29
N VAL A 59 -10.50 11.35 -13.13
CA VAL A 59 -9.56 10.87 -12.11
C VAL A 59 -9.90 9.43 -11.69
N GLU A 60 -11.20 9.10 -11.64
CA GLU A 60 -11.69 7.76 -11.33
C GLU A 60 -11.20 6.73 -12.36
N GLN A 61 -11.38 7.01 -13.66
CA GLN A 61 -10.94 6.13 -14.75
C GLN A 61 -9.43 5.94 -14.76
N LEU A 62 -8.69 7.06 -14.63
CA LEU A 62 -7.24 7.01 -14.51
C LEU A 62 -6.79 6.17 -13.31
N THR A 63 -7.47 6.32 -12.17
CA THR A 63 -7.19 5.54 -10.96
C THR A 63 -7.42 4.05 -11.19
N GLN A 64 -8.52 3.65 -11.82
CA GLN A 64 -8.80 2.25 -12.14
C GLN A 64 -7.75 1.65 -13.08
N GLU A 65 -7.20 2.43 -14.01
CA GLU A 65 -6.15 1.97 -14.91
C GLU A 65 -4.78 1.82 -14.23
N ILE A 66 -4.43 2.74 -13.33
CA ILE A 66 -3.12 2.68 -12.66
C ILE A 66 -3.07 1.73 -11.47
N ILE A 67 -4.21 1.39 -10.83
CA ILE A 67 -4.25 0.52 -9.65
C ILE A 67 -3.60 -0.87 -9.90
N PRO A 68 -3.95 -1.61 -10.98
CA PRO A 68 -3.38 -2.93 -11.24
C PRO A 68 -1.85 -2.87 -11.34
N ARG A 69 -1.32 -1.88 -12.07
CA ARG A 69 0.13 -1.69 -12.20
C ARG A 69 0.75 -1.23 -10.88
N GLY A 70 0.11 -0.29 -10.19
CA GLY A 70 0.55 0.18 -8.88
C GLY A 70 0.76 -0.98 -7.91
N ARG A 71 -0.25 -1.86 -7.77
CA ARG A 71 -0.17 -3.06 -6.92
C ARG A 71 0.84 -4.09 -7.42
N GLY A 72 0.88 -4.33 -8.72
CA GLY A 72 1.77 -5.33 -9.34
C GLY A 72 3.26 -4.96 -9.31
N THR A 73 3.58 -3.66 -9.26
CA THR A 73 4.97 -3.16 -9.30
C THR A 73 5.56 -2.86 -7.93
N VAL A 74 4.83 -3.09 -6.84
CA VAL A 74 5.38 -2.99 -5.49
C VAL A 74 6.44 -4.08 -5.30
N PRO A 75 7.71 -3.72 -4.99
CA PRO A 75 8.77 -4.68 -4.72
C PRO A 75 8.41 -5.65 -3.59
N ASP A 76 8.76 -6.93 -3.76
CA ASP A 76 8.44 -7.95 -2.77
C ASP A 76 9.21 -7.74 -1.46
N GLU A 77 10.42 -7.18 -1.53
CA GLU A 77 11.23 -6.82 -0.35
C GLU A 77 10.47 -5.85 0.57
N ILE A 78 9.73 -4.89 0.00
CA ILE A 78 8.93 -3.93 0.77
C ILE A 78 7.73 -4.63 1.41
N LYS A 79 7.07 -5.55 0.69
CA LYS A 79 5.95 -6.35 1.23
C LYS A 79 6.43 -7.23 2.39
N GLN A 80 7.59 -7.87 2.23
CA GLN A 80 8.20 -8.71 3.26
C GLN A 80 8.59 -7.88 4.48
N GLU A 81 9.21 -6.72 4.30
CA GLU A 81 9.58 -5.82 5.41
C GLU A 81 8.33 -5.38 6.19
N LEU A 82 7.25 -4.98 5.50
CA LEU A 82 6.00 -4.59 6.14
C LEU A 82 5.37 -5.76 6.90
N LEU A 83 5.34 -6.96 6.30
CA LEU A 83 4.82 -8.16 6.93
C LEU A 83 5.60 -8.54 8.19
N GLN A 84 6.94 -8.43 8.16
CA GLN A 84 7.78 -8.67 9.33
C GLN A 84 7.48 -7.69 10.47
N ARG A 85 7.24 -6.40 10.17
CA ARG A 85 6.85 -5.41 11.18
C ARG A 85 5.50 -5.73 11.81
N ILE A 86 4.51 -6.09 10.99
CA ILE A 86 3.18 -6.52 11.47
C ILE A 86 3.29 -7.76 12.38
N ARG A 87 4.10 -8.75 11.99
CA ARG A 87 4.34 -9.96 12.80
C ARG A 87 4.97 -9.62 14.16
N ARG A 88 6.03 -8.80 14.17
CA ARG A 88 6.67 -8.34 15.41
C ARG A 88 5.70 -7.62 16.32
N PHE A 89 4.83 -6.76 15.77
CA PHE A 89 3.80 -6.10 16.55
C PHE A 89 2.80 -7.12 17.12
N ALA A 90 2.31 -8.07 16.31
CA ALA A 90 1.38 -9.09 16.77
C ALA A 90 1.97 -9.96 17.89
N GLU A 91 3.26 -10.32 17.80
CA GLU A 91 4.00 -11.06 18.83
C GLU A 91 4.12 -10.26 20.14
N GLN A 92 4.37 -8.94 20.06
CA GLN A 92 4.46 -8.06 21.24
C GLN A 92 3.11 -7.81 21.92
N GLN A 93 2.02 -7.98 21.19
CA GLN A 93 0.65 -7.77 21.67
C GLN A 93 -0.06 -9.06 22.06
N SER A 94 0.63 -10.20 21.97
CA SER A 94 0.14 -11.53 22.37
C SER A 94 0.23 -11.75 23.88
#